data_AF-A0A9P7A5N4-F1
#
_entry.id   AF-A0A9P7A5N4-F1
#
_cell.length_a   1.000
_cell.length_b   1.000
_cell.length_c   1.000
_cell.angle_alpha   90.00
_cell.angle_beta   90.00
_cell.angle_gamma   90.00
#
_symmetry.space_group_name_H-M   'P 1'
#
loop_
_entity.id
_entity.type
_entity.pdbx_description
1 polymer ?
#
loop_
_entity_poly.entity_id
_entity_poly.type
_entity_poly.pdbx_seq_one_letter_code
_entity_poly.pdbx_strand_id
1 'polypeptide(L)'
;MTIISSDPTWWPLISSAQLLSYFIVVSSTAVVYDWTLTFGQEFELIWRQRWSLMTLLYVGVRYVGILYSVIYPLSTLPFPMSDEVGTSFWFAEAWISVVVNAMLGVIMMTRLHAMYQRSKKMLIFLVVVLLASTITSGVMTAMANIGAVGVEFVLSGYHVCVVEIAPNGANLGYESLISTAIWEILALFLAVWIVIKHFRELRQSPSGSTIGDCFTVLTKSHVFYFLVFAVVACLTLGALSPNISYSSSAGASVYNGTMTFAQMLQMFVLGPRLILSVREYNAKIVAESDEGTCMTSIAFQAGGDALTDRDALTCGDV
;
A
#
# COMPACT_ATOMS: atom_id res chain seq x y z
N MET A 1 28.73 -13.03 -19.65
CA MET A 1 30.21 -13.05 -19.66
C MET A 1 30.65 -12.25 -18.46
N THR A 2 31.40 -12.83 -17.52
CA THR A 2 31.83 -12.14 -16.31
C THR A 2 32.93 -11.12 -16.63
N ILE A 3 32.73 -9.85 -16.25
CA ILE A 3 33.72 -8.78 -16.46
C ILE A 3 34.49 -8.56 -15.17
N ILE A 4 35.81 -8.75 -15.19
CA ILE A 4 36.67 -8.59 -14.03
C ILE A 4 37.51 -7.32 -14.19
N SER A 5 37.42 -6.39 -13.24
CA SER A 5 38.24 -5.18 -13.22
C SER A 5 38.71 -4.85 -11.80
N SER A 6 39.95 -4.40 -11.67
CA SER A 6 40.53 -3.93 -10.39
C SER A 6 40.92 -2.45 -10.43
N ASP A 7 40.36 -1.71 -11.38
CA ASP A 7 40.65 -0.29 -11.56
C ASP A 7 40.00 0.55 -10.43
N PRO A 8 40.75 1.43 -9.74
CA PRO A 8 40.22 2.34 -8.73
C PRO A 8 39.09 3.27 -9.20
N THR A 9 38.95 3.50 -10.51
CA THR A 9 37.86 4.28 -11.10
C THR A 9 36.47 3.72 -10.78
N TRP A 10 36.37 2.45 -10.42
CA TRP A 10 35.11 1.81 -10.00
C TRP A 10 34.73 2.03 -8.54
N TRP A 11 35.62 2.58 -7.70
CA TRP A 11 35.34 2.78 -6.27
C TRP A 11 34.08 3.60 -5.97
N PRO A 12 33.75 4.68 -6.71
CA PRO A 12 32.49 5.40 -6.50
C PRO A 12 31.27 4.51 -6.74
N LEU A 13 31.30 3.67 -7.79
CA LEU A 13 30.20 2.75 -8.10
C LEU A 13 30.03 1.69 -7.00
N ILE A 14 31.14 1.10 -6.54
CA ILE A 14 31.12 0.14 -5.42
C ILE A 14 30.53 0.80 -4.16
N SER A 15 30.96 2.02 -3.84
CA SER A 15 30.45 2.77 -2.69
C SER A 15 28.95 3.07 -2.81
N SER A 16 28.48 3.45 -4.01
CA SER A 16 27.06 3.67 -4.28
C SER A 16 26.24 2.40 -4.14
N ALA A 17 26.72 1.27 -4.69
CA ALA A 17 26.06 -0.02 -4.60
C ALA A 17 25.96 -0.52 -3.15
N GLN A 18 27.03 -0.36 -2.36
CA GLN A 18 27.03 -0.68 -0.93
C GLN A 18 26.02 0.18 -0.16
N LEU A 19 25.99 1.48 -0.42
CA LEU A 19 25.06 2.38 0.26
C LEU A 19 23.60 1.98 -0.04
N LEU A 20 23.27 1.73 -1.31
CA LEU A 20 21.94 1.26 -1.70
C LEU A 20 21.59 -0.07 -1.03
N SER A 21 22.54 -1.01 -0.98
CA SER A 21 22.34 -2.31 -0.31
C SER A 21 21.96 -2.15 1.17
N TYR A 22 22.55 -1.20 1.89
CA TYR A 22 22.15 -0.90 3.26
C TYR A 22 20.70 -0.40 3.36
N PHE A 23 20.29 0.52 2.48
CA PHE A 23 18.89 0.98 2.44
C PHE A 23 17.93 -0.17 2.14
N ILE A 24 18.29 -1.06 1.21
CA ILE A 24 17.50 -2.23 0.85
C ILE A 24 17.32 -3.15 2.06
N VAL A 25 18.41 -3.50 2.75
CA VAL A 25 18.37 -4.36 3.94
C VAL A 25 17.52 -3.73 5.06
N VAL A 26 17.67 -2.42 5.31
CA VAL A 26 16.86 -1.69 6.29
C VAL A 26 15.38 -1.70 5.91
N SER A 27 15.06 -1.47 4.63
CA SER A 27 13.69 -1.50 4.12
C SER A 27 13.05 -2.87 4.25
N SER A 28 13.76 -3.92 3.84
CA SER A 28 13.34 -5.31 3.99
C SER A 28 13.11 -5.69 5.44
N THR A 29 14.02 -5.29 6.33
CA THR A 29 13.89 -5.52 7.78
C THR A 29 12.63 -4.83 8.31
N ALA A 30 12.35 -3.59 7.89
CA ALA A 30 11.13 -2.88 8.30
C ALA A 30 9.85 -3.60 7.85
N VAL A 31 9.82 -4.14 6.64
CA VAL A 31 8.67 -4.94 6.12
C VAL A 31 8.48 -6.22 6.92
N VAL A 32 9.56 -6.97 7.19
CA VAL A 32 9.50 -8.21 7.96
C VAL A 32 9.10 -7.91 9.41
N TYR A 33 9.67 -6.86 10.01
CA TYR A 33 9.32 -6.43 11.36
C TYR A 33 7.82 -6.06 11.45
N ASP A 34 7.31 -5.28 10.50
CA ASP A 34 5.89 -4.98 10.41
C ASP A 34 5.02 -6.23 10.33
N TRP A 35 5.41 -7.19 9.50
CA TRP A 35 4.74 -8.48 9.40
C TRP A 35 4.69 -9.24 10.71
N THR A 36 5.81 -9.34 11.42
CA THR A 36 5.83 -10.04 12.73
C THR A 36 4.91 -9.38 13.75
N LEU A 37 4.77 -8.05 13.74
CA LEU A 37 3.91 -7.33 14.67
C LEU A 37 2.42 -7.51 14.37
N THR A 38 2.02 -7.56 13.10
CA THR A 38 0.60 -7.67 12.74
C THR A 38 0.11 -9.09 12.59
N PHE A 39 1.00 -10.10 12.60
CA PHE A 39 0.64 -11.50 12.34
C PHE A 39 -0.50 -12.01 13.23
N GLY A 40 -0.51 -11.66 14.52
CA GLY A 40 -1.58 -12.04 15.44
C GLY A 40 -2.95 -11.47 15.02
N GLN A 41 -2.97 -10.19 14.63
CA GLN A 41 -4.19 -9.52 14.17
C GLN A 41 -4.66 -10.07 12.81
N GLU A 42 -3.74 -10.43 11.92
CA GLU A 42 -4.06 -11.02 10.61
C GLU A 42 -4.80 -12.34 10.76
N PHE A 43 -4.37 -13.20 11.69
CA PHE A 43 -5.02 -14.48 11.93
C PHE A 43 -6.50 -14.30 12.32
N GLU A 44 -6.79 -13.36 13.22
CA GLU A 44 -8.16 -13.12 13.70
C GLU A 44 -9.05 -12.38 12.69
N LEU A 45 -8.52 -11.33 12.05
CA LEU A 45 -9.31 -10.42 11.20
C LEU A 45 -9.41 -10.84 9.74
N ILE A 46 -8.50 -11.72 9.27
CA ILE A 46 -8.41 -12.09 7.86
C ILE A 46 -8.68 -13.57 7.69
N TRP A 47 -7.95 -14.42 8.40
CA TRP A 47 -8.05 -15.87 8.22
C TRP A 47 -9.35 -16.45 8.79
N ARG A 48 -9.87 -15.88 9.88
CA ARG A 48 -11.13 -16.32 10.51
C ARG A 48 -12.39 -15.74 9.85
N GLN A 49 -12.25 -14.80 8.92
CA GLN A 49 -13.38 -14.12 8.28
C GLN A 49 -13.66 -14.64 6.85
N ARG A 50 -14.83 -14.29 6.32
CA ARG A 50 -15.19 -14.61 4.92
C ARG A 50 -14.27 -13.89 3.94
N TRP A 51 -13.85 -14.61 2.91
CA TRP A 51 -12.97 -14.07 1.89
C TRP A 51 -13.74 -13.10 0.99
N SER A 52 -13.24 -11.88 0.88
CA SER A 52 -13.74 -10.83 -0.01
C SER A 52 -12.64 -10.47 -1.01
N LEU A 53 -12.99 -9.76 -2.09
CA LEU A 53 -11.99 -9.22 -3.03
C LEU A 53 -10.91 -8.38 -2.31
N MET A 54 -11.31 -7.62 -1.28
CA MET A 54 -10.37 -6.86 -0.46
C MET A 54 -9.45 -7.76 0.38
N THR A 55 -9.93 -8.92 0.84
CA THR A 55 -9.09 -9.94 1.48
C THR A 55 -8.04 -10.47 0.51
N LEU A 56 -8.43 -10.76 -0.73
CA LEU A 56 -7.51 -11.29 -1.73
C LEU A 56 -6.43 -10.27 -2.10
N LEU A 57 -6.81 -9.00 -2.31
CA LEU A 57 -5.86 -7.92 -2.56
C LEU A 57 -4.90 -7.73 -1.39
N TYR A 58 -5.40 -7.79 -0.15
CA TYR A 58 -4.56 -7.73 1.04
C TYR A 58 -3.52 -8.85 1.05
N VAL A 59 -3.97 -10.10 0.92
CA VAL A 59 -3.10 -11.28 0.95
C VAL A 59 -2.07 -11.19 -0.18
N GLY A 60 -2.50 -10.80 -1.38
CA GLY A 60 -1.61 -10.57 -2.52
C GLY A 60 -0.49 -9.57 -2.19
N VAL A 61 -0.84 -8.34 -1.79
CA VAL A 61 0.15 -7.30 -1.44
C VAL A 61 1.07 -7.76 -0.30
N ARG A 62 0.53 -8.43 0.71
CA ARG A 62 1.29 -8.85 1.89
C ARG A 62 2.33 -9.91 1.57
N TYR A 63 1.93 -11.01 0.92
CA TYR A 63 2.85 -12.11 0.61
C TYR A 63 3.81 -11.76 -0.52
N VAL A 64 3.40 -10.96 -1.50
CA VAL A 64 4.33 -10.42 -2.50
C VAL A 64 5.36 -9.52 -1.82
N GLY A 65 4.97 -8.72 -0.83
CA GLY A 65 5.90 -7.89 -0.07
C GLY A 65 6.92 -8.66 0.76
N ILE A 66 6.51 -9.77 1.40
CA ILE A 66 7.42 -10.67 2.12
C ILE A 66 8.39 -11.34 1.14
N LEU A 67 7.89 -11.80 -0.01
CA LEU A 67 8.74 -12.40 -1.03
C LEU A 67 9.74 -11.37 -1.57
N TYR A 68 9.29 -10.16 -1.85
CA TYR A 68 10.12 -9.06 -2.34
C TYR A 68 11.18 -8.65 -1.30
N SER A 69 10.84 -8.62 -0.01
CA SER A 69 11.80 -8.26 1.04
C SER A 69 12.95 -9.26 1.19
N VAL A 70 12.76 -10.51 0.75
CA VAL A 70 13.80 -11.55 0.74
C VAL A 70 14.59 -11.54 -0.56
N ILE A 71 13.91 -11.42 -1.71
CA ILE A 71 14.55 -11.46 -3.04
C ILE A 71 15.42 -10.21 -3.27
N TYR A 72 14.97 -9.04 -2.83
CA TYR A 72 15.61 -7.78 -3.20
C TYR A 72 17.00 -7.55 -2.55
N PRO A 73 17.22 -7.88 -1.27
CA PRO A 73 18.58 -7.92 -0.72
C PRO A 73 19.43 -8.99 -1.40
N LEU A 74 18.84 -10.13 -1.78
CA LEU A 74 19.57 -11.21 -2.43
C LEU A 74 20.15 -10.77 -3.78
N SER A 75 19.48 -9.92 -4.55
CA SER A 75 20.03 -9.40 -5.81
C SER A 75 21.19 -8.40 -5.64
N THR A 76 21.42 -7.88 -4.42
CA THR A 76 22.40 -6.81 -4.15
C THR A 76 23.58 -7.22 -3.29
N LEU A 77 23.51 -8.39 -2.63
CA LEU A 77 24.62 -8.93 -1.87
C LEU A 77 25.78 -9.35 -2.80
N PRO A 78 27.04 -9.19 -2.36
CA PRO A 78 28.22 -9.45 -3.17
C PRO A 78 28.58 -10.95 -3.20
N PHE A 79 27.67 -11.79 -3.68
CA PHE A 79 27.94 -13.20 -3.92
C PHE A 79 27.93 -13.50 -5.43
N PRO A 80 28.67 -14.55 -5.86
CA PRO A 80 28.71 -14.92 -7.27
C PRO A 80 27.31 -15.30 -7.76
N MET A 81 26.83 -14.63 -8.80
CA MET A 81 25.51 -14.86 -9.37
C MET A 81 25.63 -14.98 -10.88
N SER A 82 24.98 -16.00 -11.46
CA SER A 82 24.95 -16.14 -12.91
C SER A 82 24.14 -15.02 -13.56
N ASP A 83 24.56 -14.61 -14.75
CA ASP A 83 23.90 -13.61 -15.60
C ASP A 83 22.38 -13.88 -15.75
N GLU A 84 22.00 -15.16 -15.90
CA GLU A 84 20.59 -15.59 -16.04
C GLU A 84 19.76 -15.33 -14.77
N VAL A 85 20.34 -15.58 -13.59
CA VAL A 85 19.67 -15.37 -12.30
C VAL A 85 19.56 -13.88 -12.01
N GLY A 86 20.60 -13.10 -12.27
CA GLY A 86 20.57 -11.64 -12.12
C GLY A 86 19.54 -10.98 -13.03
N THR A 87 19.45 -11.42 -14.28
CA THR A 87 18.41 -10.99 -15.23
C THR A 87 17.01 -11.32 -14.72
N SER A 88 16.81 -12.55 -14.21
CA SER A 88 15.53 -12.99 -13.68
C SER A 88 15.08 -12.17 -12.46
N PHE A 89 16.01 -11.86 -11.54
CA PHE A 89 15.70 -11.02 -10.39
C PHE A 89 15.36 -9.59 -10.79
N TRP A 90 16.06 -9.00 -11.75
CA TRP A 90 15.75 -7.68 -12.26
C TRP A 90 14.34 -7.59 -12.85
N PHE A 91 13.96 -8.54 -13.70
CA PHE A 91 12.61 -8.59 -14.25
C PHE A 91 11.56 -8.81 -13.16
N ALA A 92 11.83 -9.71 -12.21
CA ALA A 92 10.93 -9.94 -11.08
C ALA A 92 10.70 -8.64 -10.30
N GLU A 93 11.76 -7.88 -10.00
CA GLU A 93 11.68 -6.60 -9.30
C GLU A 93 10.82 -5.59 -10.05
N ALA A 94 11.13 -5.37 -11.33
CA ALA A 94 10.42 -4.41 -12.18
C ALA A 94 8.92 -4.72 -12.26
N TRP A 95 8.56 -5.98 -12.51
CA TRP A 95 7.16 -6.38 -12.66
C TRP A 95 6.41 -6.48 -11.33
N ILE A 96 7.07 -6.89 -10.24
CA ILE A 96 6.45 -6.88 -8.90
C ILE A 96 6.04 -5.46 -8.54
N SER A 97 6.88 -4.45 -8.80
CA SER A 97 6.54 -3.04 -8.54
C SER A 97 5.28 -2.61 -9.31
N VAL A 98 5.18 -2.94 -10.61
CA VAL A 98 4.00 -2.62 -11.42
C VAL A 98 2.73 -3.27 -10.86
N VAL A 99 2.78 -4.56 -10.55
CA VAL A 99 1.64 -5.33 -10.04
C VAL A 99 1.20 -4.82 -8.67
N VAL A 100 2.13 -4.55 -7.76
CA VAL A 100 1.83 -4.06 -6.42
C VAL A 100 1.25 -2.65 -6.45
N ASN A 101 1.80 -1.74 -7.28
CA ASN A 101 1.22 -0.42 -7.47
C ASN A 101 -0.21 -0.48 -8.02
N ALA A 102 -0.48 -1.39 -8.97
CA ALA A 102 -1.84 -1.60 -9.46
C ALA A 102 -2.79 -2.07 -8.34
N MET A 103 -2.37 -3.03 -7.51
CA MET A 103 -3.15 -3.50 -6.36
C MET A 103 -3.43 -2.38 -5.35
N LEU A 104 -2.43 -1.57 -5.02
CA LEU A 104 -2.60 -0.38 -4.15
C LEU A 104 -3.52 0.65 -4.78
N GLY A 105 -3.43 0.85 -6.09
CA GLY A 105 -4.35 1.70 -6.85
C GLY A 105 -5.80 1.25 -6.70
N VAL A 106 -6.07 -0.05 -6.77
CA VAL A 106 -7.42 -0.62 -6.52
C VAL A 106 -7.86 -0.40 -5.06
N ILE A 107 -6.96 -0.59 -4.10
CA ILE A 107 -7.23 -0.32 -2.67
C ILE A 107 -7.57 1.16 -2.45
N MET A 108 -6.83 2.09 -3.06
CA MET A 108 -7.13 3.52 -2.98
C MET A 108 -8.43 3.88 -3.67
N MET A 109 -8.68 3.31 -4.84
CA MET A 109 -9.88 3.51 -5.62
C MET A 109 -11.13 3.10 -4.83
N THR A 110 -11.13 1.92 -4.22
CA THR A 110 -12.27 1.44 -3.41
C THR A 110 -12.55 2.35 -2.23
N ARG A 111 -11.50 2.88 -1.58
CA ARG A 111 -11.63 3.85 -0.49
C ARG A 111 -12.19 5.19 -0.97
N LEU A 112 -11.66 5.75 -2.06
CA LEU A 112 -12.19 6.98 -2.66
C LEU A 112 -13.65 6.81 -3.08
N HIS A 113 -14.01 5.65 -3.64
CA HIS A 113 -15.40 5.35 -3.99
C HIS A 113 -16.32 5.35 -2.76
N ALA A 114 -15.86 4.80 -1.63
CA ALA A 114 -16.60 4.84 -0.37
C ALA A 114 -16.74 6.28 0.16
N MET A 115 -15.67 7.09 0.11
CA MET A 115 -15.69 8.50 0.53
C MET A 115 -16.63 9.37 -0.32
N TYR A 116 -16.75 9.06 -1.62
CA TYR A 116 -17.67 9.74 -2.55
C TYR A 116 -19.07 9.11 -2.56
N GLN A 117 -19.53 8.60 -1.42
CA GLN A 117 -20.88 8.05 -1.20
C GLN A 117 -21.27 6.98 -2.24
N ARG A 118 -20.31 6.17 -2.69
CA ARG A 118 -20.50 5.12 -3.71
C ARG A 118 -21.08 5.62 -5.04
N SER A 119 -20.74 6.84 -5.46
CA SER A 119 -21.15 7.36 -6.76
C SER A 119 -20.59 6.51 -7.92
N LYS A 120 -21.49 5.93 -8.73
CA LYS A 120 -21.12 5.13 -9.91
C LYS A 120 -20.34 5.93 -10.95
N LYS A 121 -20.65 7.23 -11.10
CA LYS A 121 -19.94 8.12 -12.04
C LYS A 121 -18.48 8.31 -11.63
N MET A 122 -18.24 8.51 -10.33
CA MET A 122 -16.88 8.62 -9.79
C MET A 122 -16.12 7.30 -9.91
N LEU A 123 -16.79 6.16 -9.68
CA LEU A 123 -16.17 4.85 -9.86
C LEU A 123 -15.67 4.66 -11.30
N ILE A 124 -16.51 4.94 -12.30
CA ILE A 124 -16.15 4.81 -13.71
C ILE A 124 -14.94 5.69 -14.04
N PHE A 125 -14.96 6.96 -13.58
CA PHE A 125 -13.83 7.87 -13.74
C PHE A 125 -12.53 7.29 -13.14
N LEU A 126 -12.57 6.80 -11.90
CA LEU A 126 -11.40 6.22 -11.23
C LEU A 126 -10.90 4.94 -11.93
N VAL A 127 -11.80 4.07 -12.41
CA VAL A 127 -11.41 2.87 -13.16
C VAL A 127 -10.63 3.26 -14.40
N VAL A 128 -11.17 4.20 -15.19
CA VAL A 128 -10.57 4.61 -16.46
C VAL A 128 -9.17 5.17 -16.24
N VAL A 129 -9.00 6.06 -15.25
CA VAL A 129 -7.68 6.65 -14.98
C VAL A 129 -6.70 5.61 -14.43
N LEU A 130 -7.12 4.75 -13.50
CA LEU A 130 -6.24 3.70 -12.96
C LEU A 130 -5.79 2.72 -14.05
N LEU A 131 -6.70 2.30 -14.92
CA LEU A 131 -6.38 1.43 -16.05
C LEU A 131 -5.43 2.11 -17.03
N ALA A 132 -5.68 3.37 -17.37
CA ALA A 132 -4.78 4.12 -18.24
C ALA A 132 -3.37 4.21 -17.63
N SER A 133 -3.25 4.61 -16.36
CA SER A 133 -1.96 4.71 -15.67
C SER A 133 -1.23 3.37 -15.58
N THR A 134 -1.92 2.29 -15.24
CA THR A 134 -1.31 0.96 -15.10
C THR A 134 -0.88 0.37 -16.44
N ILE A 135 -1.69 0.52 -17.49
CA ILE A 135 -1.33 0.09 -18.85
C ILE A 135 -0.11 0.87 -19.35
N THR A 136 -0.13 2.20 -19.19
CA THR A 136 0.98 3.06 -19.60
C THR A 136 2.27 2.72 -18.86
N SER A 137 2.22 2.54 -17.54
CA SER A 137 3.38 2.12 -16.73
C SER A 137 3.91 0.74 -17.15
N GLY A 138 3.02 -0.24 -17.36
CA GLY A 138 3.40 -1.60 -17.78
C GLY A 138 4.03 -1.64 -19.18
N VAL A 139 3.46 -0.91 -20.15
CA VAL A 139 4.00 -0.82 -21.50
C VAL A 139 5.37 -0.12 -21.51
N MET A 140 5.51 0.99 -20.79
CA MET A 140 6.80 1.68 -20.67
C MET A 140 7.85 0.79 -20.01
N THR A 141 7.50 0.07 -18.94
CA THR A 141 8.40 -0.87 -18.28
C THR A 141 8.81 -2.01 -19.22
N ALA A 142 7.88 -2.57 -19.98
CA ALA A 142 8.19 -3.62 -20.95
C ALA A 142 9.15 -3.10 -22.03
N MET A 143 8.85 -1.94 -22.63
CA MET A 143 9.69 -1.31 -23.66
C MET A 143 11.08 -0.93 -23.12
N ALA A 144 11.15 -0.44 -21.89
CA ALA A 144 12.40 -0.07 -21.22
C ALA A 144 13.35 -1.26 -21.08
N ASN A 145 12.81 -2.48 -20.94
CA ASN A 145 13.59 -3.68 -20.66
C ASN A 145 13.74 -4.62 -21.88
N ILE A 146 13.34 -4.21 -23.08
CA ILE A 146 13.57 -5.01 -24.30
C ILE A 146 15.08 -5.15 -24.51
N GLY A 147 15.57 -6.39 -24.52
CA GLY A 147 16.99 -6.70 -24.69
C GLY A 147 17.84 -6.43 -23.45
N ALA A 148 17.23 -6.23 -22.27
CA ALA A 148 17.96 -6.11 -21.02
C ALA A 148 18.64 -7.44 -20.65
N VAL A 149 19.93 -7.37 -20.35
CA VAL A 149 20.73 -8.54 -19.94
C VAL A 149 21.52 -8.18 -18.69
N GLY A 150 21.41 -9.02 -17.66
CA GLY A 150 22.25 -8.95 -16.47
C GLY A 150 23.66 -9.45 -16.78
N VAL A 151 24.66 -8.67 -16.41
CA VAL A 151 26.07 -9.00 -16.55
C VAL A 151 26.72 -8.94 -15.17
N GLU A 152 27.37 -10.03 -14.77
CA GLU A 152 28.15 -10.05 -13.55
C GLU A 152 29.48 -9.28 -13.72
N PHE A 153 29.68 -8.27 -12.89
CA PHE A 153 30.92 -7.54 -12.74
C PHE A 153 31.61 -7.93 -11.43
N VAL A 154 32.90 -8.25 -11.51
CA VAL A 154 33.77 -8.48 -10.36
C VAL A 154 34.71 -7.29 -10.25
N LEU A 155 34.34 -6.32 -9.40
CA LEU A 155 35.04 -5.05 -9.22
C LEU A 155 35.90 -5.10 -7.96
N SER A 156 37.21 -5.30 -8.10
CA SER A 156 38.15 -5.46 -6.98
C SER A 156 37.71 -6.56 -5.99
N GLY A 157 37.18 -7.67 -6.51
CA GLY A 157 36.64 -8.79 -5.71
C GLY A 157 35.21 -8.58 -5.19
N TYR A 158 34.59 -7.42 -5.42
CA TYR A 158 33.19 -7.16 -5.15
C TYR A 158 32.33 -7.64 -6.32
N HIS A 159 31.47 -8.63 -6.09
CA HIS A 159 30.52 -9.13 -7.09
C HIS A 159 29.31 -8.21 -7.16
N VAL A 160 28.98 -7.73 -8.36
CA VAL A 160 27.77 -6.94 -8.60
C VAL A 160 27.14 -7.34 -9.92
N CYS A 161 25.82 -7.54 -9.92
CA CYS A 161 25.06 -7.75 -11.15
C CYS A 161 24.60 -6.37 -11.65
N VAL A 162 25.07 -5.97 -12.83
CA VAL A 162 24.60 -4.75 -13.50
C VAL A 162 23.78 -5.16 -14.71
N VAL A 163 22.61 -4.56 -14.87
CA VAL A 163 21.77 -4.82 -16.05
C VAL A 163 22.13 -3.82 -17.13
N GLU A 164 22.60 -4.34 -18.26
CA GLU A 164 22.77 -3.55 -19.47
C GLU A 164 21.40 -3.33 -20.10
N ILE A 165 21.00 -2.07 -20.20
CA ILE A 165 19.73 -1.64 -20.80
C ILE A 165 20.08 -0.76 -22.00
N ALA A 166 19.25 -0.78 -23.04
CA ALA A 166 19.38 0.16 -24.15
C ALA A 166 19.42 1.61 -23.63
N PRO A 167 20.20 2.53 -24.24
CA PRO A 167 20.34 3.92 -23.77
C PRO A 167 18.99 4.65 -23.60
N ASN A 168 18.02 4.34 -24.45
CA ASN A 168 16.66 4.90 -24.38
C ASN A 168 15.80 4.22 -23.29
N GLY A 169 16.16 3.01 -22.86
CA GLY A 169 15.42 2.23 -21.88
C GLY A 169 15.50 2.80 -20.46
N ALA A 170 16.65 3.35 -20.06
CA ALA A 170 16.79 4.00 -18.76
C ALA A 170 15.82 5.19 -18.61
N ASN A 171 15.71 6.05 -19.63
CA ASN A 171 14.75 7.14 -19.65
C ASN A 171 13.31 6.62 -19.58
N LEU A 172 12.95 5.61 -20.36
CA LEU A 172 11.62 5.00 -20.33
C LEU A 172 11.26 4.41 -18.95
N GLY A 173 12.24 3.87 -18.23
CA GLY A 173 12.07 3.39 -16.85
C GLY A 173 11.68 4.52 -15.90
N TYR A 174 12.42 5.63 -15.91
CA TYR A 174 12.08 6.80 -15.09
C TYR A 174 10.75 7.44 -15.50
N GLU A 175 10.47 7.55 -16.81
CA GLU A 175 9.19 8.04 -17.34
C GLU A 175 8.01 7.16 -16.91
N SER A 176 8.20 5.84 -16.76
CA SER A 176 7.16 4.91 -16.28
C SER A 176 6.64 5.28 -14.88
N LEU A 177 7.49 5.87 -14.05
CA LEU A 177 7.15 6.30 -12.70
C LEU A 177 6.25 7.53 -12.69
N ILE A 178 6.28 8.37 -13.74
CA ILE A 178 5.42 9.54 -13.87
C ILE A 178 3.96 9.11 -13.92
N SER A 179 3.66 8.02 -14.63
CA SER A 179 2.30 7.51 -14.75
C SER A 179 1.70 7.11 -13.41
N THR A 180 2.53 6.48 -12.55
CA THR A 180 2.17 6.14 -11.17
C THR A 180 1.99 7.40 -10.32
N ALA A 181 2.93 8.33 -10.38
CA ALA A 181 2.86 9.59 -9.63
C ALA A 181 1.61 10.42 -9.99
N ILE A 182 1.22 10.46 -11.27
CA ILE A 182 -0.02 11.14 -11.72
C ILE A 182 -1.25 10.54 -11.01
N TRP A 183 -1.34 9.21 -10.97
CA TRP A 183 -2.44 8.53 -10.29
C TRP A 183 -2.46 8.86 -8.79
N GLU A 184 -1.30 8.80 -8.13
CA GLU A 184 -1.19 9.09 -6.69
C GLU A 184 -1.56 10.53 -6.36
N ILE A 185 -1.09 11.50 -7.16
CA ILE A 185 -1.41 12.93 -7.01
C ILE A 185 -2.90 13.17 -7.23
N LEU A 186 -3.51 12.56 -8.24
CA LEU A 186 -4.94 12.69 -8.48
C LEU A 186 -5.74 12.11 -7.31
N ALA A 187 -5.38 10.92 -6.84
CA ALA A 187 -6.05 10.26 -5.74
C ALA A 187 -5.92 11.07 -4.43
N LEU A 188 -4.74 11.62 -4.17
CA LEU A 188 -4.47 12.53 -3.07
C LEU A 188 -5.34 13.79 -3.16
N PHE A 189 -5.40 14.42 -4.33
CA PHE A 189 -6.21 15.62 -4.55
C PHE A 189 -7.69 15.36 -4.28
N LEU A 190 -8.24 14.26 -4.79
CA LEU A 190 -9.63 13.87 -4.54
C LEU A 190 -9.90 13.60 -3.05
N ALA A 191 -8.96 12.95 -2.36
CA ALA A 191 -9.07 12.68 -0.94
C ALA A 191 -9.05 13.95 -0.09
N VAL A 192 -8.14 14.88 -0.38
CA VAL A 192 -8.06 16.17 0.31
C VAL A 192 -9.31 17.00 0.02
N TRP A 193 -9.80 17.00 -1.23
CA TRP A 193 -11.00 17.74 -1.62
C TRP A 193 -12.24 17.31 -0.82
N ILE A 194 -12.48 16.00 -0.69
CA ILE A 194 -13.64 15.50 0.06
C ILE A 194 -13.54 15.82 1.55
N VAL A 195 -12.33 15.77 2.13
CA VAL A 195 -12.08 16.17 3.53
C VAL A 195 -12.41 17.66 3.71
N ILE A 196 -11.89 18.53 2.84
CA ILE A 196 -12.17 19.98 2.88
C ILE A 196 -13.66 20.25 2.72
N LYS A 197 -14.31 19.60 1.75
CA LYS A 197 -15.76 19.74 1.52
C LYS A 197 -16.54 19.37 2.78
N HIS A 198 -16.21 18.25 3.41
CA HIS A 198 -16.91 17.78 4.60
C HIS A 198 -16.69 18.71 5.81
N PHE A 199 -15.47 19.18 6.03
CA PHE A 199 -15.20 20.18 7.08
C PHE A 199 -15.96 21.50 6.85
N ARG A 200 -16.11 21.94 5.59
CA ARG A 200 -16.92 23.12 5.26
C ARG A 200 -18.40 22.89 5.55
N GLU A 201 -18.94 21.72 5.23
CA GLU A 201 -20.33 21.35 5.51
C GLU A 201 -20.60 21.23 7.03
N LEU A 202 -19.69 20.59 7.78
CA LEU A 202 -19.77 20.51 9.24
C LEU A 202 -19.70 21.90 9.90
N ARG A 203 -18.86 22.80 9.40
CA ARG A 203 -18.80 24.18 9.89
C ARG A 203 -20.10 24.96 9.62
N GLN A 204 -20.89 24.54 8.63
CA GLN A 204 -22.17 25.16 8.28
C GLN A 204 -23.37 24.57 9.04
N SER A 205 -23.24 23.40 9.69
CA SER A 205 -24.30 22.79 10.51
C SER A 205 -23.76 22.31 11.87
N PRO A 206 -24.02 23.04 12.97
CA PRO A 206 -23.45 22.74 14.29
C PRO A 206 -24.12 21.60 15.05
N SER A 207 -25.02 20.82 14.43
CA SER A 207 -25.78 19.77 15.10
C SER A 207 -25.28 18.38 14.72
N GLY A 208 -24.49 17.75 15.59
CA GLY A 208 -24.15 16.32 15.48
C GLY A 208 -22.79 15.92 16.05
N SER A 209 -22.60 16.07 17.37
CA SER A 209 -21.33 15.82 18.09
C SER A 209 -20.82 14.38 18.05
N THR A 210 -21.59 13.40 17.57
CA THR A 210 -21.22 11.97 17.59
C THR A 210 -20.74 11.42 16.24
N ILE A 211 -21.12 12.04 15.12
CA ILE A 211 -20.63 11.67 13.76
C ILE A 211 -19.20 12.20 13.53
N GLY A 212 -18.84 13.29 14.20
CA GLY A 212 -17.51 13.88 14.14
C GLY A 212 -16.41 12.95 14.62
N ASP A 213 -16.62 12.16 15.68
CA ASP A 213 -15.56 11.33 16.28
C ASP A 213 -15.21 10.10 15.44
N CYS A 214 -16.22 9.39 14.92
CA CYS A 214 -16.02 8.26 13.99
C CYS A 214 -15.31 8.71 12.71
N PHE A 215 -15.74 9.83 12.14
CA PHE A 215 -15.12 10.40 10.95
C PHE A 215 -13.70 10.91 11.25
N THR A 216 -13.44 11.48 12.43
CA THR A 216 -12.11 11.98 12.83
C THR A 216 -11.10 10.85 12.99
N VAL A 217 -11.49 9.72 13.58
CA VAL A 217 -10.61 8.54 13.70
C VAL A 217 -10.33 7.91 12.33
N LEU A 218 -11.35 7.80 11.48
CA LEU A 218 -11.19 7.30 10.11
C LEU A 218 -10.28 8.24 9.30
N THR A 219 -10.49 9.56 9.41
CA THR A 219 -9.69 10.60 8.74
C THR A 219 -8.24 10.58 9.21
N LYS A 220 -7.94 10.38 10.50
CA LYS A 220 -6.57 10.32 11.02
C LYS A 220 -5.75 9.18 10.41
N SER A 221 -6.37 8.02 10.20
CA SER A 221 -5.72 6.86 9.55
C SER A 221 -5.50 7.09 8.06
N HIS A 222 -6.46 7.75 7.39
CA HIS A 222 -6.35 8.07 5.96
C HIS A 222 -5.34 9.19 5.66
N VAL A 223 -5.26 10.23 6.50
CA VAL A 223 -4.33 11.36 6.29
C VAL A 223 -2.87 10.91 6.30
N PHE A 224 -2.49 10.02 7.21
CA PHE A 224 -1.12 9.50 7.25
C PHE A 224 -0.76 8.73 5.97
N TYR A 225 -1.69 7.93 5.47
CA TYR A 225 -1.54 7.21 4.20
C TYR A 225 -1.34 8.19 3.05
N PHE A 226 -2.23 9.18 2.91
CA PHE A 226 -2.14 10.19 1.87
C PHE A 226 -0.88 11.05 1.95
N LEU A 227 -0.39 11.34 3.16
CA LEU A 227 0.86 12.09 3.37
C LEU A 227 2.08 11.30 2.88
N VAL A 228 2.15 9.99 3.16
CA VAL A 228 3.29 9.18 2.68
C VAL A 228 3.24 9.02 1.16
N PHE A 229 2.05 8.84 0.57
CA PHE A 229 1.88 8.86 -0.89
C PHE A 229 2.34 10.19 -1.51
N ALA A 230 2.07 11.32 -0.85
CA ALA A 230 2.57 12.61 -1.31
C ALA A 230 4.11 12.68 -1.27
N VAL A 231 4.73 12.18 -0.19
CA VAL A 231 6.18 12.13 -0.05
C VAL A 231 6.80 11.26 -1.16
N VAL A 232 6.24 10.08 -1.42
CA VAL A 232 6.74 9.19 -2.48
C VAL A 232 6.55 9.81 -3.86
N ALA A 233 5.41 10.45 -4.14
CA ALA A 233 5.20 11.16 -5.40
C ALA A 233 6.22 12.29 -5.58
N CYS A 234 6.52 13.06 -4.53
CA CYS A 234 7.55 14.11 -4.56
C CYS A 234 8.95 13.54 -4.81
N LEU A 235 9.32 12.46 -4.11
CA LEU A 235 10.61 11.79 -4.32
C LEU A 235 10.73 11.22 -5.73
N THR A 236 9.65 10.66 -6.26
CA THR A 236 9.57 10.14 -7.62
C THR A 236 9.78 11.25 -8.66
N LEU A 237 9.10 12.39 -8.49
CA LEU A 237 9.28 13.55 -9.38
C LEU A 237 10.69 14.13 -9.29
N GLY A 238 11.29 14.19 -8.10
CA GLY A 238 12.67 14.66 -7.96
C GLY A 238 13.69 13.71 -8.60
N ALA A 239 13.42 12.40 -8.62
CA ALA A 239 14.29 11.40 -9.25
C ALA A 239 14.43 11.58 -10.78
N LEU A 240 13.49 12.30 -11.42
CA LEU A 240 13.55 12.68 -12.83
C LEU A 240 14.62 13.75 -13.13
N SER A 241 15.15 14.40 -12.10
CA SER A 241 16.19 15.40 -12.28
C SER A 241 17.46 14.73 -12.82
N PRO A 242 18.06 15.23 -13.93
CA PRO A 242 19.27 14.64 -14.50
C PRO A 242 20.46 14.65 -13.52
N ASN A 243 20.45 15.58 -12.56
CA ASN A 243 21.43 15.67 -11.48
C ASN A 243 21.36 14.49 -10.50
N ILE A 244 20.25 13.76 -10.47
CA ILE A 244 20.03 12.58 -9.64
C ILE A 244 20.11 11.32 -10.51
N SER A 245 19.42 11.29 -11.67
CA SER A 245 19.30 10.08 -12.49
C SER A 245 20.64 9.57 -13.04
N TYR A 246 21.60 10.46 -13.32
CA TYR A 246 22.89 10.12 -13.93
C TYR A 246 24.09 10.31 -12.99
N SER A 247 23.86 10.65 -11.72
CA SER A 247 24.93 10.95 -10.77
C SER A 247 25.25 9.74 -9.90
N SER A 248 26.53 9.37 -9.85
CA SER A 248 27.09 8.43 -8.87
C SER A 248 27.55 9.11 -7.58
N SER A 249 27.12 10.35 -7.32
CA SER A 249 27.46 11.04 -6.09
C SER A 249 26.83 10.37 -4.86
N ALA A 250 27.47 10.56 -3.70
CA ALA A 250 26.93 10.10 -2.42
C ALA A 250 25.51 10.68 -2.17
N GLY A 251 25.27 11.94 -2.54
CA GLY A 251 23.97 12.58 -2.42
C GLY A 251 22.87 11.91 -3.26
N ALA A 252 23.17 11.58 -4.52
CA ALA A 252 22.24 10.86 -5.38
C ALA A 252 21.95 9.43 -4.87
N SER A 253 22.97 8.79 -4.30
CA SER A 253 22.83 7.44 -3.72
C SER A 253 21.95 7.46 -2.44
N VAL A 254 22.12 8.46 -1.58
CA VAL A 254 21.23 8.68 -0.41
C VAL A 254 19.81 8.99 -0.86
N TYR A 255 19.64 9.79 -1.91
CA TYR A 255 18.33 10.13 -2.46
C TYR A 255 17.60 8.87 -2.97
N ASN A 256 18.26 8.07 -3.82
CA ASN A 256 17.71 6.83 -4.34
C ASN A 256 17.39 5.84 -3.21
N GLY A 257 18.31 5.66 -2.25
CA GLY A 257 18.05 4.81 -1.08
C GLY A 257 16.85 5.28 -0.25
N THR A 258 16.69 6.59 -0.06
CA THR A 258 15.53 7.18 0.64
C THR A 258 14.24 6.95 -0.14
N MET A 259 14.27 7.09 -1.47
CA MET A 259 13.14 6.82 -2.35
C MET A 259 12.73 5.34 -2.27
N THR A 260 13.69 4.41 -2.38
CA THR A 260 13.46 2.97 -2.24
C THR A 260 12.83 2.64 -0.89
N PHE A 261 13.36 3.19 0.20
CA PHE A 261 12.80 2.99 1.53
C PHE A 261 11.36 3.48 1.65
N ALA A 262 11.08 4.71 1.17
CA ALA A 262 9.75 5.28 1.18
C ALA A 262 8.76 4.47 0.34
N GLN A 263 9.18 4.02 -0.85
CA GLN A 263 8.38 3.16 -1.73
C GLN A 263 8.06 1.81 -1.10
N MET A 264 9.03 1.14 -0.48
CA MET A 264 8.78 -0.14 0.20
C MET A 264 7.81 -0.01 1.37
N LEU A 265 7.95 1.05 2.18
CA LEU A 265 6.99 1.33 3.25
C LEU A 265 5.59 1.61 2.70
N GLN A 266 5.48 2.43 1.66
CA GLN A 266 4.22 2.69 0.99
C GLN A 266 3.57 1.40 0.49
N MET A 267 4.34 0.57 -0.20
CA MET A 267 3.84 -0.60 -0.88
C MET A 267 3.44 -1.73 0.07
N PHE A 268 4.27 -2.02 1.06
CA PHE A 268 4.17 -3.26 1.82
C PHE A 268 3.79 -3.09 3.29
N VAL A 269 3.84 -1.86 3.82
CA VAL A 269 3.50 -1.58 5.23
C VAL A 269 2.18 -0.81 5.33
N LEU A 270 2.06 0.31 4.60
CA LEU A 270 0.91 1.21 4.76
C LEU A 270 -0.40 0.61 4.22
N GLY A 271 -0.35 0.01 3.03
CA GLY A 271 -1.52 -0.66 2.43
C GLY A 271 -2.14 -1.69 3.38
N PRO A 272 -1.36 -2.69 3.84
CA PRO A 272 -1.83 -3.69 4.79
C PRO A 272 -2.33 -3.12 6.13
N ARG A 273 -1.56 -2.26 6.81
CA ARG A 273 -1.96 -1.66 8.10
C ARG A 273 -3.29 -0.93 8.02
N LEU A 274 -3.51 -0.21 6.93
CA LEU A 274 -4.73 0.55 6.74
C LEU A 274 -5.95 -0.35 6.46
N ILE A 275 -5.76 -1.58 5.96
CA ILE A 275 -6.86 -2.54 5.80
C ILE A 275 -7.17 -3.20 7.14
N LEU A 276 -6.13 -3.57 7.89
CA LEU A 276 -6.29 -4.14 9.23
C LEU A 276 -7.01 -3.18 10.17
N SER A 277 -6.63 -1.89 10.20
CA SER A 277 -7.27 -0.90 11.08
C SER A 277 -8.77 -0.71 10.80
N VAL A 278 -9.17 -0.73 9.52
CA VAL A 278 -10.58 -0.64 9.12
C VAL A 278 -11.36 -1.89 9.53
N ARG A 279 -10.75 -3.08 9.40
CA ARG A 279 -11.39 -4.34 9.82
C ARG A 279 -11.51 -4.45 11.33
N GLU A 280 -10.48 -4.06 12.06
CA GLU A 280 -10.49 -4.02 13.51
C GLU A 280 -11.60 -3.09 14.01
N TYR A 281 -11.72 -1.90 13.42
CA TYR A 281 -12.78 -0.95 13.75
C TYR A 281 -14.18 -1.55 13.48
N ASN A 282 -14.38 -2.18 12.31
CA ASN A 282 -15.65 -2.82 11.99
C ASN A 282 -15.97 -3.99 12.94
N ALA A 283 -14.97 -4.78 13.33
CA ALA A 283 -15.16 -5.87 14.28
C ALA A 283 -15.58 -5.36 15.67
N LYS A 284 -15.01 -4.23 16.13
CA LYS A 284 -15.41 -3.58 17.39
C LYS A 284 -16.86 -3.09 17.36
N ILE A 285 -17.29 -2.44 16.27
CA ILE A 285 -18.69 -2.00 16.11
C ILE A 285 -19.66 -3.19 16.18
N VAL A 286 -19.34 -4.30 15.50
CA VAL A 286 -20.19 -5.49 15.51
C VAL A 286 -20.29 -6.08 16.92
N ALA A 287 -19.17 -6.18 17.64
CA ALA A 287 -19.16 -6.67 19.02
C ALA A 287 -19.99 -5.79 19.97
N GLU A 288 -19.87 -4.46 19.89
CA GLU A 288 -20.66 -3.51 20.69
C GLU A 288 -22.16 -3.60 20.38
N SER A 289 -22.53 -3.80 19.11
CA SER A 289 -23.92 -4.01 18.69
C SER A 289 -24.51 -5.31 19.25
N ASP A 290 -23.72 -6.39 19.25
CA ASP A 290 -24.16 -7.68 19.78
C ASP A 290 -24.32 -7.63 21.32
N GLU A 291 -23.43 -6.93 22.04
CA GLU A 291 -23.57 -6.68 23.47
C GLU A 291 -24.80 -5.80 23.81
N GLY A 292 -25.06 -4.75 23.02
CA GLY A 292 -26.25 -3.90 23.18
C GLY A 292 -27.56 -4.63 22.87
N THR A 293 -27.53 -5.55 21.91
CA THR A 293 -28.68 -6.42 21.58
C THR A 293 -28.91 -7.47 22.68
N CYS A 294 -27.84 -7.98 23.30
CA CYS A 294 -27.93 -8.90 24.43
C CYS A 294 -28.47 -8.21 25.70
N MET A 295 -28.06 -6.97 25.98
CA MET A 295 -28.62 -6.20 27.10
C MET A 295 -30.09 -5.84 26.91
N THR A 296 -30.55 -5.57 25.68
CA THR A 296 -31.97 -5.27 25.41
C THR A 296 -32.86 -6.50 25.45
N SER A 297 -32.34 -7.71 25.18
CA SER A 297 -33.11 -8.95 25.35
C SER A 297 -33.27 -9.42 26.81
N ILE A 298 -32.63 -8.73 27.78
CA ILE A 298 -32.74 -9.01 29.22
C ILE A 298 -33.75 -8.06 29.90
N ALA A 299 -34.53 -7.28 29.13
CA ALA A 299 -35.64 -6.50 29.67
C ALA A 299 -36.79 -7.43 30.15
N PHE A 300 -36.75 -7.68 31.46
CA PHE A 300 -37.74 -8.29 32.35
C PHE A 300 -39.19 -8.33 31.83
N GLN A 301 -39.67 -9.54 31.53
CA GLN A 301 -41.10 -9.88 31.55
C GLN A 301 -41.48 -10.15 33.01
N ALA A 302 -41.75 -9.10 33.79
CA ALA A 302 -42.37 -9.24 35.10
C ALA A 302 -43.86 -9.59 34.90
N GLY A 303 -44.20 -10.82 35.28
CA GLY A 303 -45.45 -11.48 34.96
C GLY A 303 -46.70 -10.84 35.56
N GLY A 304 -47.77 -10.92 34.77
CA GLY A 304 -49.13 -10.86 35.26
C GLY A 304 -49.56 -12.20 35.86
N ASP A 305 -50.56 -12.07 36.74
CA ASP A 305 -51.54 -13.05 37.20
C ASP A 305 -51.19 -13.94 38.40
N ALA A 306 -51.82 -13.65 39.54
CA ALA A 306 -52.89 -14.49 40.09
C ALA A 306 -53.44 -13.92 41.41
N LEU A 307 -54.74 -13.61 41.44
CA LEU A 307 -55.57 -13.75 42.64
C LEU A 307 -57.04 -13.90 42.20
N THR A 308 -57.46 -15.15 42.10
CA THR A 308 -58.86 -15.58 42.13
C THR A 308 -59.38 -15.49 43.57
N ASP A 309 -60.54 -14.87 43.80
CA ASP A 309 -61.70 -15.60 44.35
C ASP A 309 -63.03 -14.80 44.27
N ARG A 310 -64.05 -15.53 43.81
CA ARG A 310 -65.48 -15.57 44.19
C ARG A 310 -66.47 -14.40 44.08
N ASP A 311 -67.53 -14.75 43.36
CA ASP A 311 -68.97 -14.65 43.64
C ASP A 311 -69.82 -13.50 43.04
N ALA A 312 -70.91 -13.95 42.41
CA ALA A 312 -72.26 -13.36 42.31
C ALA A 312 -72.80 -12.97 40.91
N LEU A 313 -73.67 -13.85 40.39
CA LEU A 313 -75.08 -13.59 40.00
C LEU A 313 -75.43 -12.68 38.79
N THR A 314 -75.94 -13.36 37.75
CA THR A 314 -77.23 -13.13 37.01
C THR A 314 -77.51 -11.94 36.10
N CYS A 315 -78.13 -12.29 34.95
CA CYS A 315 -79.03 -11.54 34.04
C CYS A 315 -78.39 -10.39 33.23
N GLY A 316 -78.61 -10.23 31.93
CA GLY A 316 -79.78 -10.52 31.10
C GLY A 316 -80.34 -9.18 30.60
N ASP A 317 -80.21 -8.92 29.29
CA ASP A 317 -80.89 -7.94 28.42
C ASP A 317 -81.06 -6.46 28.87
N VAL A 318 -80.50 -5.54 28.06
CA VAL A 318 -81.19 -4.61 27.12
C VAL A 318 -80.12 -3.85 26.33
#